data_AF-A0A074SR14-F1
#
_entry.id   AF-A0A074SR14-F1
#
_cell.length_a   1.000
_cell.length_b   1.000
_cell.length_c   1.000
_cell.angle_alpha   90.00
_cell.angle_beta   90.00
_cell.angle_gamma   90.00
#
_symmetry.space_group_name_H-M   'P 1'
#
loop_
_entity.id
_entity.type
_entity.pdbx_description
1 polymer ?
#
loop_
_entity_poly.entity_id
_entity_poly.type
_entity_poly.pdbx_seq_one_letter_code
_entity_poly.pdbx_strand_id
1 'polypeptide(L)'
;MLRQRWASVPRNGVIRIRKDNAASWNGEVLTIKSNWLQNINGEVIECRDRSALSTLLSCDHIILVTDNIRRFTAPGLQEALDALSHAPSVSVVIAERAPGVPVPIDELGHTKPTIIKPDLAIRGLDAFTQGDVNQYQALVMASGLPHFAQTISSLYTESNQPSSPSSTASRAAVRTSTHIARAAFLACEAAIDNAQQSIANTLAPLEPLKVEVSSISHDALHSTLRGSTTVREGVTSVEARLRAAFRRLPWYSLWWRADEVSSTLGEAVSWDSLNTQLSFHSGRLAIIRERMHHKAVVLAAISPLLNNQLAQIHARTSIDPDTLSSPLDQRAAQLFAPGGPVEDVQRKAQAAVITTAVNMLGSGVLSVGLFTIGSISGGTAIGTGLLGSIASVRWMQSMWARAEKRWWADWARVCAGLERDCQSNLNQVVQERVLGSVTAGIQGVEAFAAQRAETVSVLTQEMAELNKELTALEQRLK
;
A
#
# COMPACT_ATOMS: atom_id res chain seq x y z
N MET A 1 38.30 -45.78 15.36
CA MET A 1 37.27 -44.96 14.68
C MET A 1 35.97 -44.86 15.49
N LEU A 2 35.17 -45.92 15.64
CA LEU A 2 33.89 -45.87 16.36
C LEU A 2 33.97 -45.21 17.75
N ARG A 3 34.90 -45.61 18.62
CA ARG A 3 35.01 -45.05 19.99
C ARG A 3 35.32 -43.54 20.05
N GLN A 4 35.92 -42.99 19.00
CA GLN A 4 36.37 -41.59 18.95
C GLN A 4 35.48 -40.70 18.06
N ARG A 5 34.47 -41.26 17.39
CA ARG A 5 33.63 -40.54 16.40
C ARG A 5 32.98 -39.27 16.97
N TRP A 6 32.57 -39.32 18.23
CA TRP A 6 31.95 -38.20 18.90
C TRP A 6 32.91 -37.11 19.36
N ALA A 7 34.23 -37.35 19.34
CA ALA A 7 35.21 -36.34 19.70
C ALA A 7 35.29 -35.21 18.65
N SER A 8 34.91 -35.49 17.40
CA SER A 8 34.90 -34.52 16.31
C SER A 8 33.55 -33.87 16.04
N VAL A 9 32.50 -34.23 16.79
CA VAL A 9 31.12 -33.76 16.55
C VAL A 9 30.76 -32.69 17.57
N PRO A 10 30.16 -31.55 17.17
CA PRO A 10 29.66 -30.55 18.10
C PRO A 10 28.72 -31.17 19.15
N ARG A 11 28.61 -30.57 20.34
CA ARG A 11 27.76 -31.12 21.42
C ARG A 11 26.30 -31.35 21.02
N ASN A 12 25.79 -30.55 20.08
CA ASN A 12 24.43 -30.64 19.55
C ASN A 12 24.37 -31.34 18.18
N GLY A 13 25.48 -31.93 17.73
CA GLY A 13 25.56 -32.60 16.45
C GLY A 13 24.89 -33.98 16.49
N VAL A 14 24.48 -34.42 15.31
CA VAL A 14 23.87 -35.72 15.06
C VAL A 14 24.83 -36.56 14.23
N ILE A 15 24.96 -37.85 14.54
CA ILE A 15 25.76 -38.78 13.73
C ILE A 15 24.86 -39.70 12.93
N ARG A 16 25.10 -39.77 11.63
CA ARG A 16 24.39 -40.61 10.67
C ARG A 16 25.24 -41.84 10.35
N ILE A 17 24.75 -43.04 10.64
CA ILE A 17 25.46 -44.29 10.38
C ILE A 17 24.79 -45.02 9.22
N ARG A 18 25.53 -45.18 8.13
CA ARG A 18 25.04 -45.78 6.88
C ARG A 18 25.81 -47.04 6.51
N LYS A 19 25.13 -47.95 5.84
CA LYS A 19 25.78 -49.08 5.18
C LYS A 19 26.57 -48.59 3.97
N ASP A 20 27.82 -48.99 3.87
CA ASP A 20 28.61 -48.87 2.64
C ASP A 20 29.63 -50.02 2.56
N ASN A 21 30.18 -50.25 1.36
CA ASN A 21 31.18 -51.27 1.11
C ASN A 21 32.55 -50.89 1.70
N ALA A 22 32.83 -49.58 1.83
CA ALA A 22 34.02 -49.03 2.44
C ALA A 22 33.69 -48.24 3.71
N ALA A 23 34.53 -48.38 4.74
CA ALA A 23 34.37 -47.60 5.96
C ALA A 23 34.91 -46.17 5.77
N SER A 24 34.08 -45.15 6.00
CA SER A 24 34.48 -43.74 5.89
C SER A 24 33.82 -42.88 6.98
N TRP A 25 34.46 -41.77 7.32
CA TRP A 25 33.98 -40.80 8.31
C TRP A 25 34.23 -39.38 7.79
N ASN A 26 33.18 -38.58 7.66
CA ASN A 26 33.29 -37.19 7.19
C ASN A 26 33.02 -36.14 8.29
N GLY A 27 32.86 -36.57 9.54
CA GLY A 27 32.52 -35.68 10.66
C GLY A 27 31.03 -35.70 11.05
N GLU A 28 30.13 -36.13 10.17
CA GLU A 28 28.69 -36.23 10.45
C GLU A 28 28.11 -37.60 10.07
N VAL A 29 28.60 -38.17 8.98
CA VAL A 29 28.20 -39.44 8.40
C VAL A 29 29.33 -40.45 8.56
N LEU A 30 29.02 -41.56 9.22
CA LEU A 30 29.85 -42.75 9.36
C LEU A 30 29.31 -43.83 8.42
N THR A 31 30.08 -44.17 7.39
CA THR A 31 29.77 -45.34 6.58
C THR A 31 30.53 -46.55 7.08
N ILE A 32 29.87 -47.70 7.19
CA ILE A 32 30.48 -48.96 7.64
C ILE A 32 29.90 -50.16 6.88
N LYS A 33 30.73 -51.19 6.70
CA LYS A 33 30.28 -52.49 6.24
C LYS A 33 29.58 -53.21 7.40
N SER A 34 28.25 -53.21 7.40
CA SER A 34 27.43 -53.84 8.44
C SER A 34 26.32 -54.69 7.82
N ASN A 35 26.36 -55.99 8.11
CA ASN A 35 25.30 -56.92 7.71
C ASN A 35 23.98 -56.59 8.41
N TRP A 36 24.04 -56.05 9.62
CA TRP A 36 22.83 -55.66 10.34
C TRP A 36 22.13 -54.47 9.67
N LEU A 37 22.88 -53.41 9.32
CA LEU A 37 22.34 -52.27 8.56
C LEU A 37 21.81 -52.69 7.19
N GLN A 38 22.47 -53.67 6.56
CA GLN A 38 22.00 -54.26 5.30
C GLN A 38 20.67 -55.01 5.48
N ASN A 39 20.53 -55.79 6.56
CA ASN A 39 19.32 -56.57 6.80
C ASN A 39 18.11 -55.70 7.12
N ILE A 40 18.30 -54.61 7.88
CA ILE A 40 17.21 -53.66 8.17
C ILE A 40 16.98 -52.66 7.03
N ASN A 41 17.88 -52.59 6.05
CA ASN A 41 17.89 -51.61 4.96
C ASN A 41 17.70 -50.16 5.45
N GLY A 42 18.42 -49.79 6.51
CA GLY A 42 18.17 -48.54 7.24
C GLY A 42 19.43 -47.73 7.54
N GLU A 43 19.20 -46.48 7.96
CA GLU A 43 20.20 -45.56 8.49
C GLU A 43 19.98 -45.41 9.99
N VAL A 44 21.06 -45.43 10.79
CA VAL A 44 20.97 -45.18 12.23
C VAL A 44 21.39 -43.75 12.51
N ILE A 45 20.54 -43.01 13.21
CA ILE A 45 20.81 -41.63 13.61
C ILE A 45 21.09 -41.62 15.11
N GLU A 46 22.32 -41.31 15.50
CA GLU A 46 22.71 -41.17 16.90
C GLU A 46 22.59 -39.70 17.35
N CYS A 47 21.81 -39.46 18.39
CA CYS A 47 21.60 -38.16 19.01
C CYS A 47 22.09 -38.18 20.47
N ARG A 48 22.76 -37.11 20.92
CA ARG A 48 23.24 -36.98 22.32
C ARG A 48 22.50 -35.94 23.16
N ASP A 49 21.92 -34.93 22.50
CA ASP A 49 21.37 -33.77 23.16
C ASP A 49 19.87 -33.61 22.87
N ARG A 50 19.16 -32.92 23.77
CA ARG A 50 17.71 -32.67 23.67
C ARG A 50 17.34 -31.84 22.44
N SER A 51 18.27 -30.99 21.98
CA SER A 51 18.08 -30.19 20.77
C SER A 51 17.81 -31.02 19.51
N ALA A 52 18.08 -32.33 19.55
CA ALA A 52 17.83 -33.25 18.43
C ALA A 52 16.40 -33.84 18.40
N LEU A 53 15.46 -33.37 19.24
CA LEU A 53 14.09 -33.89 19.27
C LEU A 53 13.40 -33.85 17.89
N SER A 54 13.59 -32.75 17.13
CA SER A 54 13.05 -32.62 15.77
C SER A 54 13.60 -33.70 14.82
N THR A 55 14.86 -34.09 14.99
CA THR A 55 15.48 -35.16 14.20
C THR A 55 14.97 -36.53 14.65
N LEU A 56 14.80 -36.75 15.95
CA LEU A 56 14.22 -37.99 16.47
C LEU A 56 12.77 -38.19 15.99
N LEU A 57 11.98 -37.12 15.94
CA LEU A 57 10.60 -37.16 15.43
C LEU A 57 10.52 -37.41 13.92
N SER A 58 11.63 -37.24 13.18
CA SER A 58 11.71 -37.59 11.75
C SER A 58 12.07 -39.06 11.50
N CYS A 59 12.42 -39.83 12.54
CA CYS A 59 12.81 -41.23 12.42
C CYS A 59 11.60 -42.17 12.45
N ASP A 60 11.66 -43.27 11.70
CA ASP A 60 10.61 -44.30 11.67
C ASP A 60 10.52 -45.09 12.98
N HIS A 61 11.66 -45.29 13.65
CA HIS A 61 11.77 -45.99 14.92
C HIS A 61 12.77 -45.28 15.83
N ILE A 62 12.38 -45.07 17.09
CA ILE A 62 13.21 -44.35 18.06
C ILE A 62 13.68 -45.33 19.13
N ILE A 63 14.99 -45.38 19.35
CA ILE A 63 15.60 -46.22 20.38
C ILE A 63 16.13 -45.31 21.49
N LEU A 64 15.46 -45.34 22.64
CA LEU A 64 15.89 -44.59 23.82
C LEU A 64 16.84 -45.45 24.63
N VAL A 65 18.11 -45.03 24.72
CA VAL A 65 19.15 -45.75 25.46
C VAL A 65 19.41 -45.06 26.80
N THR A 66 19.21 -45.80 27.88
CA THR A 66 19.59 -45.38 29.24
C THR A 66 20.46 -46.46 29.91
N ASP A 67 21.01 -46.18 31.10
CA ASP A 67 21.76 -47.16 31.88
C ASP A 67 21.05 -47.48 33.21
N ASN A 68 21.32 -48.69 33.76
CA ASN A 68 20.65 -49.16 34.96
C ASN A 68 21.07 -48.45 36.26
N ILE A 69 22.08 -47.58 36.20
CA ILE A 69 22.63 -46.86 37.37
C ILE A 69 21.98 -45.47 37.47
N ARG A 70 21.93 -44.73 36.36
CA ARG A 70 21.40 -43.37 36.24
C ARG A 70 19.87 -43.34 36.18
N ARG A 71 19.22 -44.50 35.99
CA ARG A 71 17.76 -44.67 35.98
C ARG A 71 17.07 -43.64 35.07
N PHE A 72 15.83 -43.26 35.40
CA PHE A 72 15.08 -42.16 34.78
C PHE A 72 15.42 -40.78 35.35
N THR A 73 16.38 -40.68 36.27
CA THR A 73 16.81 -39.41 36.86
C THR A 73 17.68 -38.57 35.93
N ALA A 74 18.04 -39.11 34.76
CA ALA A 74 18.70 -38.34 33.71
C ALA A 74 17.79 -37.15 33.33
N PRO A 75 18.25 -35.90 33.53
CA PRO A 75 17.40 -34.74 33.33
C PRO A 75 16.94 -34.70 31.87
N GLY A 76 15.61 -34.71 31.66
CA GLY A 76 14.97 -34.63 30.35
C GLY A 76 14.59 -35.97 29.72
N LEU A 77 14.93 -37.11 30.33
CA LEU A 77 14.48 -38.41 29.82
C LEU A 77 12.97 -38.57 29.95
N GLN A 78 12.37 -38.13 31.06
CA GLN A 78 10.91 -38.15 31.23
C GLN A 78 10.21 -37.24 30.23
N GLU A 79 10.71 -36.02 30.04
CA GLU A 79 10.20 -35.08 29.05
C GLU A 79 10.31 -35.62 27.61
N ALA A 80 11.42 -36.30 27.29
CA ALA A 80 11.57 -36.99 26.01
C ALA A 80 10.61 -38.19 25.89
N LEU A 81 10.41 -38.98 26.94
CA LEU A 81 9.43 -40.07 26.95
C LEU A 81 8.00 -39.55 26.77
N ASP A 82 7.65 -38.45 27.42
CA ASP A 82 6.33 -37.82 27.32
C ASP A 82 6.13 -37.24 25.90
N ALA A 83 7.14 -36.55 25.34
CA ALA A 83 7.10 -36.03 23.97
C ALA A 83 7.06 -37.14 22.92
N LEU A 84 7.72 -38.26 23.18
CA LEU A 84 7.79 -39.43 22.30
C LEU A 84 6.65 -40.43 22.55
N SER A 85 5.79 -40.21 23.54
CA SER A 85 4.61 -41.04 23.80
C SER A 85 3.65 -41.07 22.60
N HIS A 86 3.75 -40.06 21.71
CA HIS A 86 3.00 -39.97 20.46
C HIS A 86 3.76 -40.51 19.25
N ALA A 87 5.04 -40.87 19.40
CA ALA A 87 5.82 -41.44 18.32
C ALA A 87 5.34 -42.88 18.02
N PRO A 88 5.28 -43.27 16.73
CA PRO A 88 4.63 -44.50 16.31
C PRO A 88 5.34 -45.77 16.80
N SER A 89 6.64 -45.68 17.10
CA SER A 89 7.44 -46.81 17.54
C SER A 89 8.65 -46.35 18.37
N VAL A 90 8.58 -46.61 19.68
CA VAL A 90 9.66 -46.31 20.63
C VAL A 90 10.08 -47.59 21.33
N SER A 91 11.35 -47.94 21.25
CA SER A 91 11.96 -49.02 22.05
C SER A 91 12.84 -48.42 23.12
N VAL A 92 12.65 -48.85 24.36
CA VAL A 92 13.54 -48.46 25.47
C VAL A 92 14.58 -49.56 25.68
N VAL A 93 15.85 -49.16 25.66
CA VAL A 93 17.00 -50.04 25.87
C VAL A 93 17.73 -49.61 27.12
N ILE A 94 17.93 -50.57 28.03
CA ILE A 94 18.63 -50.34 29.29
C ILE A 94 19.97 -51.07 29.23
N ALA A 95 21.05 -50.29 29.19
CA ALA A 95 22.41 -50.79 29.27
C ALA A 95 22.76 -51.14 30.72
N GLU A 96 22.99 -52.42 31.00
CA GLU A 96 23.47 -52.89 32.29
C GLU A 96 24.95 -52.50 32.45
N ARG A 97 25.22 -51.55 33.34
CA ARG A 97 26.58 -51.12 33.73
C ARG A 97 27.03 -51.69 35.06
N ALA A 98 26.09 -51.98 35.97
CA ALA A 98 26.37 -52.58 37.27
C ALA A 98 25.55 -53.86 37.44
N PRO A 99 26.19 -55.04 37.56
CA PRO A 99 25.48 -56.29 37.77
C PRO A 99 24.76 -56.29 39.12
N GLY A 100 23.53 -56.78 39.14
CA GLY A 100 22.71 -56.90 40.36
C GLY A 100 21.94 -55.64 40.76
N VAL A 101 22.05 -54.54 40.02
CA VAL A 101 21.16 -53.37 40.20
C VAL A 101 19.80 -53.69 39.54
N PRO A 102 18.69 -53.73 40.29
CA PRO A 102 17.38 -54.03 39.73
C PRO A 102 16.95 -52.97 38.73
N VAL A 103 16.38 -53.43 37.62
CA VAL A 103 15.79 -52.57 36.59
C VAL A 103 14.34 -52.31 36.98
N PRO A 104 13.92 -51.06 37.25
CA PRO A 104 12.53 -50.76 37.52
C PRO A 104 11.72 -50.89 36.23
N ILE A 105 11.07 -52.05 36.04
CA ILE A 105 10.25 -52.35 34.86
C ILE A 105 8.93 -51.57 34.91
N ASP A 106 8.43 -51.28 36.11
CA ASP A 106 7.08 -50.70 36.32
C ASP A 106 7.01 -49.19 36.02
N GLU A 107 8.15 -48.48 35.98
CA GLU A 107 8.20 -47.02 35.77
C GLU A 107 8.07 -46.61 34.29
N LEU A 108 8.14 -47.56 33.35
CA LEU A 108 8.22 -47.34 31.90
C LEU A 108 6.88 -47.42 31.17
N GLY A 109 5.78 -47.45 31.91
CA GLY A 109 4.44 -47.59 31.35
C GLY A 109 4.28 -48.90 30.56
N HIS A 110 3.66 -48.83 29.37
CA HIS A 110 3.37 -50.00 28.54
C HIS A 110 4.57 -50.54 27.74
N THR A 111 5.69 -49.82 27.74
CA THR A 111 6.89 -50.18 26.97
C THR A 111 7.80 -51.11 27.77
N LYS A 112 7.88 -52.38 27.38
CA LYS A 112 8.79 -53.35 27.99
C LYS A 112 10.24 -53.02 27.60
N PRO A 113 11.12 -52.65 28.54
CA PRO A 113 12.50 -52.33 28.21
C PRO A 113 13.28 -53.59 27.80
N THR A 114 14.18 -53.42 26.83
CA THR A 114 15.16 -54.47 26.48
C THR A 114 16.45 -54.23 27.23
N ILE A 115 16.87 -55.19 28.05
CA ILE A 115 18.13 -55.12 28.80
C ILE A 115 19.25 -55.63 27.91
N ILE A 116 20.32 -54.84 27.78
CA ILE A 116 21.53 -55.18 27.04
C ILE A 116 22.72 -55.10 27.99
N LYS A 117 23.68 -56.02 27.87
CA LYS A 117 24.93 -56.05 28.64
C LYS A 117 26.12 -55.73 27.73
N PRO A 118 26.46 -54.44 27.51
CA PRO A 118 27.47 -54.05 26.53
C PRO A 118 28.85 -54.67 26.81
N ASP A 119 29.21 -54.82 28.08
CA ASP A 119 30.51 -55.40 28.47
C ASP A 119 30.67 -56.87 28.07
N LEU A 120 29.57 -57.64 28.03
CA LEU A 120 29.60 -59.01 27.52
C LEU A 120 29.68 -59.03 25.99
N ALA A 121 28.96 -58.13 25.32
CA ALA A 121 29.03 -58.01 23.86
C ALA A 121 30.43 -57.63 23.38
N ILE A 122 31.10 -56.70 24.08
CA ILE A 122 32.48 -56.29 23.77
C ILE A 122 33.44 -57.43 24.02
N ARG A 123 33.38 -58.11 25.18
CA ARG A 123 34.24 -59.27 25.48
C ARG A 123 34.01 -60.42 24.51
N GLY A 124 32.77 -60.64 24.08
CA GLY A 124 32.45 -61.59 23.03
C GLY A 124 33.19 -61.23 21.75
N LEU A 125 33.12 -59.97 21.31
CA LEU A 125 33.82 -59.51 20.11
C LEU A 125 35.35 -59.69 20.23
N ASP A 126 35.92 -59.43 21.42
CA ASP A 126 37.34 -59.69 21.68
C ASP A 126 37.66 -61.19 21.54
N ALA A 127 36.85 -62.09 22.10
CA ALA A 127 37.00 -63.54 21.96
C ALA A 127 36.94 -63.99 20.49
N PHE A 128 36.05 -63.39 19.69
CA PHE A 128 35.96 -63.64 18.24
C PHE A 128 37.25 -63.24 17.52
N THR A 129 37.85 -62.09 17.87
CA THR A 129 39.14 -61.68 17.27
C THR A 129 40.30 -62.60 17.63
N GLN A 130 40.19 -63.31 18.75
CA GLN A 130 41.15 -64.33 19.19
C GLN A 130 40.87 -65.72 18.62
N GLY A 131 39.78 -65.89 17.87
CA GLY A 131 39.38 -67.17 17.27
C GLY A 131 38.59 -68.10 18.19
N ASP A 132 38.20 -67.68 19.40
CA ASP A 132 37.35 -68.46 20.30
C ASP A 132 35.87 -68.23 19.98
N VAL A 133 35.37 -69.00 19.02
CA VAL A 133 33.99 -68.92 18.54
C VAL A 133 32.98 -69.33 19.63
N ASN A 134 33.32 -70.29 20.48
CA ASN A 134 32.42 -70.79 21.52
C ASN A 134 32.19 -69.74 22.59
N GLN A 135 33.27 -69.11 23.05
CA GLN A 135 33.19 -68.02 24.01
C GLN A 135 32.50 -66.79 23.43
N TYR A 136 32.75 -66.45 22.16
CA TYR A 136 32.03 -65.40 21.43
C TYR A 136 30.52 -65.65 21.46
N GLN A 137 30.05 -66.83 21.04
CA GLN A 137 28.63 -67.14 20.99
C GLN A 137 27.98 -67.08 22.38
N ALA A 138 28.62 -67.67 23.39
CA ALA A 138 28.10 -67.66 24.76
C ALA A 138 27.96 -66.23 25.31
N LEU A 139 29.00 -65.40 25.16
CA LEU A 139 29.01 -64.03 25.67
C LEU A 139 28.04 -63.11 24.91
N VAL A 140 27.93 -63.26 23.59
CA VAL A 140 27.01 -62.47 22.78
C VAL A 140 25.56 -62.85 23.07
N MET A 141 25.23 -64.14 23.21
CA MET A 141 23.89 -64.55 23.61
C MET A 141 23.53 -64.03 25.01
N ALA A 142 24.45 -64.12 25.96
CA ALA A 142 24.27 -63.58 27.31
C ALA A 142 24.14 -62.05 27.36
N SER A 143 24.60 -61.33 26.32
CA SER A 143 24.51 -59.86 26.25
C SER A 143 23.11 -59.32 25.96
N GLY A 144 22.18 -60.17 25.49
CA GLY A 144 20.84 -59.74 25.05
C GLY A 144 20.83 -59.01 23.68
N LEU A 145 22.00 -58.73 23.10
CA LEU A 145 22.12 -58.04 21.82
C LEU A 145 21.46 -58.80 20.65
N PRO A 146 21.55 -60.14 20.53
CA PRO A 146 20.87 -60.89 19.46
C PRO A 146 19.35 -60.76 19.54
N HIS A 147 18.79 -60.82 20.75
CA HIS A 147 17.35 -60.66 20.95
C HIS A 147 16.91 -59.25 20.57
N PHE A 148 17.63 -58.22 21.02
CA PHE A 148 17.36 -56.85 20.61
C PHE A 148 17.45 -56.67 19.09
N ALA A 149 18.52 -57.17 18.47
CA ALA A 149 18.73 -57.09 17.02
C ALA A 149 17.63 -57.81 16.26
N GLN A 150 17.16 -58.96 16.75
CA GLN A 150 16.04 -59.70 16.18
C GLN A 150 14.72 -58.93 16.31
N THR A 151 14.43 -58.33 17.47
CA THR A 151 13.24 -57.48 17.67
C THR A 151 13.24 -56.28 16.74
N ILE A 152 14.37 -55.58 16.58
CA ILE A 152 14.46 -54.48 15.61
C ILE A 152 14.33 -55.02 14.19
N SER A 153 14.98 -56.14 13.86
CA SER A 153 14.89 -56.72 12.52
C SER A 153 13.48 -57.19 12.21
N SER A 154 12.74 -57.78 13.14
CA SER A 154 11.35 -58.19 12.93
C SER A 154 10.46 -56.97 12.74
N LEU A 155 10.65 -55.91 13.53
CA LEU A 155 9.96 -54.64 13.33
C LEU A 155 10.18 -54.12 11.90
N TYR A 156 11.41 -54.13 11.37
CA TYR A 156 11.69 -53.67 10.00
C TYR A 156 11.29 -54.67 8.90
N THR A 157 11.34 -55.98 9.16
CA THR A 157 11.02 -57.02 8.17
C THR A 157 9.51 -57.16 8.01
N GLU A 158 8.74 -57.09 9.11
CA GLU A 158 7.28 -56.99 9.09
C GLU A 158 6.81 -55.68 8.47
N SER A 159 7.58 -54.61 8.69
CA SER A 159 7.37 -53.29 8.14
C SER A 159 7.59 -53.28 6.62
N ASN A 160 8.71 -53.82 6.12
CA ASN A 160 9.08 -53.79 4.70
C ASN A 160 8.39 -54.84 3.80
N GLN A 161 7.45 -55.65 4.30
CA GLN A 161 6.67 -56.53 3.43
C GLN A 161 5.58 -55.73 2.67
N PRO A 162 5.70 -55.57 1.33
CA PRO A 162 4.86 -54.66 0.54
C PRO A 162 3.42 -55.14 0.32
N SER A 163 3.07 -56.35 0.78
CA SER A 163 1.82 -57.02 0.43
C SER A 163 0.80 -57.16 1.57
N SER A 164 1.09 -56.68 2.77
CA SER A 164 0.11 -56.72 3.87
C SER A 164 -0.33 -55.31 4.27
N PRO A 165 -1.64 -54.96 4.17
CA PRO A 165 -2.19 -53.70 4.70
C PRO A 165 -2.06 -53.57 6.23
N SER A 166 -1.51 -54.59 6.91
CA SER A 166 -1.14 -54.59 8.32
C SER A 166 0.33 -54.25 8.59
N SER A 167 1.16 -53.99 7.57
CA SER A 167 2.59 -53.73 7.77
C SER A 167 2.81 -52.48 8.61
N THR A 168 3.65 -52.62 9.64
CA THR A 168 4.04 -51.55 10.54
C THR A 168 4.79 -50.42 9.82
N ALA A 169 5.48 -50.67 8.69
CA ALA A 169 6.09 -49.62 7.84
C ALA A 169 5.01 -48.77 7.24
N SER A 170 4.02 -49.41 6.61
CA SER A 170 2.99 -48.71 5.87
C SER A 170 2.21 -47.82 6.84
N ARG A 171 1.97 -48.29 8.06
CA ARG A 171 1.33 -47.50 9.12
C ARG A 171 2.24 -46.39 9.65
N ALA A 172 3.54 -46.64 9.83
CA ALA A 172 4.49 -45.62 10.28
C ALA A 172 4.68 -44.52 9.22
N ALA A 173 4.92 -44.89 7.97
CA ALA A 173 5.04 -43.96 6.84
C ALA A 173 3.76 -43.14 6.65
N VAL A 174 2.58 -43.75 6.73
CA VAL A 174 1.31 -43.03 6.64
C VAL A 174 1.09 -42.11 7.85
N ARG A 175 1.47 -42.51 9.07
CA ARG A 175 1.42 -41.63 10.25
C ARG A 175 2.36 -40.44 10.12
N THR A 176 3.61 -40.67 9.68
CA THR A 176 4.59 -39.62 9.44
C THR A 176 4.11 -38.66 8.35
N SER A 177 3.57 -39.17 7.24
CA SER A 177 3.02 -38.32 6.18
C SER A 177 1.81 -37.52 6.66
N THR A 178 0.94 -38.12 7.47
CA THR A 178 -0.21 -37.43 8.07
C THR A 178 0.24 -36.32 9.03
N HIS A 179 1.25 -36.59 9.85
CA HIS A 179 1.81 -35.58 10.76
C HIS A 179 2.48 -34.43 10.00
N ILE A 180 3.25 -34.72 8.95
CA ILE A 180 3.84 -33.69 8.07
C ILE A 180 2.74 -32.85 7.42
N ALA A 181 1.69 -33.48 6.91
CA ALA A 181 0.53 -32.78 6.34
C ALA A 181 -0.15 -31.89 7.38
N ARG A 182 -0.33 -32.37 8.62
CA ARG A 182 -0.91 -31.58 9.72
C ARG A 182 -0.03 -30.38 10.09
N ALA A 183 1.28 -30.57 10.18
CA ALA A 183 2.21 -29.50 10.48
C ALA A 183 2.23 -28.43 9.37
N ALA A 184 2.22 -28.86 8.10
CA ALA A 184 2.09 -27.95 6.96
C ALA A 184 0.77 -27.19 6.98
N PHE A 185 -0.34 -27.88 7.33
CA PHE A 185 -1.66 -27.27 7.46
C PHE A 185 -1.68 -26.16 8.52
N LEU A 186 -1.16 -26.42 9.72
CA LEU A 186 -1.05 -25.42 10.79
C LEU A 186 -0.20 -24.21 10.38
N ALA A 187 0.88 -24.44 9.63
CA ALA A 187 1.71 -23.35 9.11
C ALA A 187 0.96 -22.49 8.07
N CYS A 188 0.15 -23.11 7.21
CA CYS A 188 -0.70 -22.42 6.26
C CYS A 188 -1.84 -21.64 6.95
N GLU A 189 -2.46 -22.19 8.01
CA GLU A 189 -3.46 -21.46 8.82
C GLU A 189 -2.83 -20.21 9.46
N ALA A 190 -1.68 -20.35 10.10
CA ALA A 190 -0.97 -19.21 10.67
C ALA A 190 -0.57 -18.17 9.61
N ALA A 191 -0.22 -18.59 8.39
CA ALA A 191 0.05 -17.68 7.28
C ALA A 191 -1.20 -16.93 6.80
N ILE A 192 -2.36 -17.60 6.77
CA ILE A 192 -3.65 -16.98 6.45
C ILE A 192 -4.03 -15.94 7.51
N ASP A 193 -3.94 -16.28 8.79
CA ASP A 193 -4.24 -15.36 9.90
C ASP A 193 -3.33 -14.12 9.84
N ASN A 194 -2.03 -14.33 9.61
CA ASN A 194 -1.08 -13.23 9.42
C ASN A 194 -1.43 -12.36 8.20
N ALA A 195 -1.89 -12.96 7.11
CA ALA A 195 -2.33 -12.22 5.93
C ALA A 195 -3.60 -11.39 6.20
N GLN A 196 -4.58 -11.94 6.92
CA GLN A 196 -5.78 -11.22 7.35
C GLN A 196 -5.44 -10.04 8.27
N GLN A 197 -4.58 -10.27 9.26
CA GLN A 197 -4.11 -9.21 10.15
C GLN A 197 -3.34 -8.13 9.38
N SER A 198 -2.52 -8.51 8.40
CA SER A 198 -1.83 -7.57 7.52
C SER A 198 -2.80 -6.70 6.72
N ILE A 199 -3.90 -7.27 6.20
CA ILE A 199 -4.95 -6.52 5.50
C ILE A 199 -5.63 -5.54 6.46
N ALA A 200 -6.02 -5.99 7.66
CA ALA A 200 -6.64 -5.12 8.67
C ALA A 200 -5.72 -3.96 9.09
N ASN A 201 -4.44 -4.25 9.33
CA ASN A 201 -3.43 -3.24 9.67
C ASN A 201 -3.19 -2.25 8.52
N THR A 202 -3.38 -2.67 7.26
CA THR A 202 -3.24 -1.81 6.08
C THR A 202 -4.45 -0.89 5.90
N LEU A 203 -5.65 -1.36 6.25
CA LEU A 203 -6.90 -0.61 6.14
C LEU A 203 -7.13 0.36 7.31
N ALA A 204 -6.66 0.03 8.51
CA ALA A 204 -6.89 0.84 9.72
C ALA A 204 -6.48 2.33 9.59
N PRO A 205 -5.35 2.68 8.93
CA PRO A 205 -4.97 4.08 8.72
C PRO A 205 -5.80 4.83 7.67
N LEU A 206 -6.59 4.14 6.83
CA LEU A 206 -7.32 4.78 5.74
C LEU A 206 -8.52 5.59 6.23
N GLU A 207 -9.25 5.10 7.23
CA GLU A 207 -10.43 5.79 7.77
C GLU A 207 -10.12 7.19 8.35
N PRO A 208 -9.14 7.37 9.24
CA PRO A 208 -8.80 8.71 9.72
C PRO A 208 -8.31 9.62 8.58
N LEU A 209 -7.65 9.05 7.56
CA LEU A 209 -7.20 9.82 6.41
C LEU A 209 -8.37 10.26 5.53
N LYS A 210 -9.39 9.43 5.30
CA LYS A 210 -10.62 9.82 4.58
C LYS A 210 -11.34 10.98 5.29
N VAL A 211 -11.43 10.90 6.62
CA VAL A 211 -11.99 11.98 7.44
C VAL A 211 -11.15 13.25 7.29
N GLU A 212 -9.83 13.15 7.31
CA GLU A 212 -8.94 14.30 7.11
C GLU A 212 -9.02 14.89 5.68
N VAL A 213 -9.16 14.05 4.65
CA VAL A 213 -9.34 14.50 3.26
C VAL A 213 -10.65 15.26 3.09
N SER A 214 -11.74 14.74 3.67
CA SER A 214 -13.04 15.41 3.64
C SER A 214 -13.05 16.72 4.45
N SER A 215 -12.40 16.76 5.62
CA SER A 215 -12.28 17.99 6.39
C SER A 215 -11.45 19.04 5.68
N ILE A 216 -10.31 18.67 5.08
CA ILE A 216 -9.47 19.60 4.33
C ILE A 216 -10.16 20.07 3.05
N SER A 217 -10.94 19.21 2.38
CA SER A 217 -11.77 19.64 1.27
C SER A 217 -12.75 20.73 1.72
N HIS A 218 -13.47 20.52 2.82
CA HIS A 218 -14.43 21.50 3.32
C HIS A 218 -13.73 22.80 3.77
N ASP A 219 -12.66 22.69 4.54
CA ASP A 219 -11.90 23.82 5.06
C ASP A 219 -11.22 24.62 3.95
N ALA A 220 -10.64 23.97 2.94
CA ALA A 220 -10.00 24.65 1.81
C ALA A 220 -11.03 25.47 1.01
N LEU A 221 -12.23 24.92 0.79
CA LEU A 221 -13.30 25.60 0.08
C LEU A 221 -13.86 26.79 0.86
N HIS A 222 -14.09 26.63 2.16
CA HIS A 222 -14.62 27.69 2.99
C HIS A 222 -13.58 28.76 3.34
N SER A 223 -12.33 28.38 3.63
CA SER A 223 -11.30 29.33 4.06
C SER A 223 -10.70 30.16 2.93
N THR A 224 -10.62 29.60 1.70
CA THR A 224 -9.99 30.27 0.55
C THR A 224 -10.86 31.37 -0.05
N LEU A 225 -12.17 31.13 -0.16
CA LEU A 225 -13.10 32.13 -0.72
C LEU A 225 -14.04 32.75 0.31
N ARG A 226 -13.90 32.41 1.61
CA ARG A 226 -14.81 32.85 2.70
C ARG A 226 -16.28 32.83 2.26
N GLY A 227 -16.66 31.74 1.59
CA GLY A 227 -18.00 31.54 1.05
C GLY A 227 -18.49 32.67 0.13
N SER A 228 -17.67 33.11 -0.83
CA SER A 228 -17.90 34.15 -1.88
C SER A 228 -17.53 35.60 -1.55
N THR A 229 -17.29 35.92 -0.29
CA THR A 229 -17.13 37.32 0.14
C THR A 229 -15.88 37.98 -0.46
N THR A 230 -14.76 37.26 -0.59
CA THR A 230 -13.50 37.81 -1.13
C THR A 230 -13.62 38.23 -2.59
N VAL A 231 -14.26 37.41 -3.43
CA VAL A 231 -14.48 37.74 -4.85
C VAL A 231 -15.42 38.95 -4.97
N ARG A 232 -16.47 39.00 -4.16
CA ARG A 232 -17.42 40.12 -4.14
C ARG A 232 -16.76 41.42 -3.70
N GLU A 233 -15.92 41.38 -2.67
CA GLU A 233 -15.10 42.51 -2.22
C GLU A 233 -14.13 42.97 -3.33
N GLY A 234 -13.50 42.03 -4.04
CA GLY A 234 -12.67 42.32 -5.21
C GLY A 234 -13.47 43.04 -6.31
N VAL A 235 -14.62 42.48 -6.72
CA VAL A 235 -15.49 43.05 -7.76
C VAL A 235 -15.97 44.44 -7.37
N THR A 236 -16.43 44.63 -6.13
CA THR A 236 -16.88 45.95 -5.65
C THR A 236 -15.75 46.97 -5.60
N SER A 237 -14.53 46.55 -5.28
CA SER A 237 -13.33 47.41 -5.35
C SER A 237 -13.01 47.85 -6.78
N VAL A 238 -13.08 46.93 -7.75
CA VAL A 238 -12.88 47.26 -9.18
C VAL A 238 -14.01 48.17 -9.67
N GLU A 239 -15.26 47.87 -9.32
CA GLU A 239 -16.43 48.70 -9.63
C GLU A 239 -16.30 50.13 -9.11
N ALA A 240 -15.80 50.32 -7.89
CA ALA A 240 -15.54 51.64 -7.32
C ALA A 240 -14.48 52.42 -8.12
N ARG A 241 -13.39 51.75 -8.54
CA ARG A 241 -12.37 52.35 -9.41
C ARG A 241 -12.92 52.69 -10.79
N LEU A 242 -13.74 51.82 -11.37
CA LEU A 242 -14.40 52.06 -12.65
C LEU A 242 -15.36 53.26 -12.57
N ARG A 243 -16.15 53.37 -11.50
CA ARG A 243 -16.96 54.58 -11.26
C ARG A 243 -16.11 55.84 -11.16
N ALA A 244 -14.96 55.78 -10.49
CA ALA A 244 -14.04 56.90 -10.42
C ALA A 244 -13.46 57.25 -11.82
N ALA A 245 -13.15 56.26 -12.65
CA ALA A 245 -12.72 56.44 -14.03
C ALA A 245 -13.80 57.10 -14.90
N PHE A 246 -15.06 56.62 -14.85
CA PHE A 246 -16.18 57.27 -15.55
C PHE A 246 -16.43 58.70 -15.09
N ARG A 247 -16.27 59.00 -13.79
CA ARG A 247 -16.34 60.38 -13.27
C ARG A 247 -15.23 61.28 -13.81
N ARG A 248 -14.06 60.73 -14.11
CA ARG A 248 -12.94 61.43 -14.76
C ARG A 248 -13.12 61.58 -16.29
N LEU A 249 -14.09 60.88 -16.86
CA LEU A 249 -14.48 60.93 -18.27
C LEU A 249 -15.89 61.50 -18.42
N PRO A 250 -16.17 62.74 -17.96
CA PRO A 250 -17.45 63.38 -18.21
C PRO A 250 -17.64 63.59 -19.72
N TRP A 251 -18.89 63.65 -20.18
CA TRP A 251 -19.23 63.75 -21.60
C TRP A 251 -18.46 64.87 -22.33
N TYR A 252 -18.22 66.02 -21.68
CA TYR A 252 -17.50 67.13 -22.29
C TYR A 252 -16.01 66.86 -22.49
N SER A 253 -15.39 65.98 -21.71
CA SER A 253 -13.97 65.61 -21.86
C SER A 253 -13.71 64.74 -23.09
N LEU A 254 -14.75 64.09 -23.63
CA LEU A 254 -14.63 63.22 -24.80
C LEU A 254 -14.12 63.98 -26.03
N TRP A 255 -14.40 65.29 -26.13
CA TRP A 255 -13.94 66.14 -27.23
C TRP A 255 -12.44 66.08 -27.48
N TRP A 256 -11.63 65.85 -26.45
CA TRP A 256 -10.18 65.75 -26.56
C TRP A 256 -9.60 64.44 -25.99
N ARG A 257 -10.41 63.61 -25.31
CA ARG A 257 -9.97 62.35 -24.66
C ARG A 257 -10.72 61.10 -25.13
N ALA A 258 -11.40 61.15 -26.28
CA ALA A 258 -12.14 59.97 -26.78
C ALA A 258 -11.25 58.72 -26.93
N ASP A 259 -9.98 58.90 -27.29
CA ASP A 259 -9.02 57.81 -27.48
C ASP A 259 -8.47 57.25 -26.16
N GLU A 260 -8.51 58.03 -25.07
CA GLU A 260 -8.04 57.61 -23.74
C GLU A 260 -9.08 56.80 -22.95
N VAL A 261 -10.29 56.62 -23.50
CA VAL A 261 -11.37 55.93 -22.79
C VAL A 261 -10.99 54.47 -22.50
N SER A 262 -10.41 53.76 -23.48
CA SER A 262 -10.02 52.36 -23.30
C SER A 262 -8.82 52.19 -22.38
N SER A 263 -7.82 53.08 -22.45
CA SER A 263 -6.67 53.03 -21.53
C SER A 263 -7.10 53.35 -20.10
N THR A 264 -7.91 54.40 -19.89
CA THR A 264 -8.40 54.79 -18.56
C THR A 264 -9.28 53.69 -17.95
N LEU A 265 -10.16 53.07 -18.74
CA LEU A 265 -10.95 51.93 -18.29
C LEU A 265 -10.06 50.70 -18.05
N GLY A 266 -9.07 50.47 -18.91
CA GLY A 266 -8.14 49.36 -18.79
C GLY A 266 -7.33 49.38 -17.50
N GLU A 267 -6.77 50.54 -17.15
CA GLU A 267 -6.09 50.76 -15.87
C GLU A 267 -7.03 50.59 -14.67
N ALA A 268 -8.30 50.94 -14.82
CA ALA A 268 -9.30 50.78 -13.76
C ALA A 268 -9.72 49.31 -13.56
N VAL A 269 -9.73 48.49 -14.62
CA VAL A 269 -9.97 47.03 -14.57
C VAL A 269 -8.67 46.28 -14.22
N SER A 270 -8.04 46.62 -13.08
CA SER A 270 -6.93 45.81 -12.55
C SER A 270 -7.45 44.87 -11.47
N TRP A 271 -7.10 43.59 -11.52
CA TRP A 271 -7.50 42.59 -10.52
C TRP A 271 -6.41 42.33 -9.47
N ASP A 272 -5.38 43.18 -9.40
CA ASP A 272 -4.11 42.89 -8.70
C ASP A 272 -4.30 42.50 -7.23
N SER A 273 -5.21 43.15 -6.51
CA SER A 273 -5.48 42.83 -5.10
C SER A 273 -6.07 41.43 -4.93
N LEU A 274 -7.06 41.09 -5.77
CA LEU A 274 -7.69 39.77 -5.77
C LEU A 274 -6.72 38.71 -6.30
N ASN A 275 -5.93 39.03 -7.33
CA ASN A 275 -4.91 38.14 -7.88
C ASN A 275 -3.84 37.81 -6.83
N THR A 276 -3.37 38.81 -6.08
CA THR A 276 -2.40 38.60 -4.99
C THR A 276 -2.97 37.69 -3.90
N GLN A 277 -4.25 37.86 -3.54
CA GLN A 277 -4.92 36.98 -2.57
C GLN A 277 -5.06 35.56 -3.10
N LEU A 278 -5.55 35.39 -4.34
CA LEU A 278 -5.70 34.07 -4.96
C LEU A 278 -4.36 33.36 -5.12
N SER A 279 -3.30 34.09 -5.51
CA SER A 279 -1.94 33.57 -5.61
C SER A 279 -1.39 33.11 -4.25
N PHE A 280 -1.63 33.88 -3.19
CA PHE A 280 -1.32 33.46 -1.82
C PHE A 280 -2.06 32.16 -1.44
N HIS A 281 -3.34 32.05 -1.80
CA HIS A 281 -4.11 30.83 -1.56
C HIS A 281 -3.64 29.64 -2.42
N SER A 282 -3.25 29.85 -3.68
CA SER A 282 -2.62 28.82 -4.53
C SER A 282 -1.38 28.26 -3.85
N GLY A 283 -0.51 29.12 -3.29
CA GLY A 283 0.67 28.70 -2.53
C GLY A 283 0.33 27.86 -1.29
N ARG A 284 -0.72 28.24 -0.55
CA ARG A 284 -1.21 27.43 0.58
C ARG A 284 -1.73 26.06 0.14
N LEU A 285 -2.47 26.00 -0.96
CA LEU A 285 -2.95 24.73 -1.53
C LEU A 285 -1.79 23.84 -2.00
N ALA A 286 -0.72 24.41 -2.53
CA ALA A 286 0.49 23.67 -2.90
C ALA A 286 1.14 22.98 -1.69
N ILE A 287 1.20 23.65 -0.53
CA ILE A 287 1.71 23.06 0.72
C ILE A 287 0.81 21.91 1.20
N ILE A 288 -0.52 22.09 1.15
CA ILE A 288 -1.48 21.03 1.52
C ILE A 288 -1.34 19.83 0.59
N ARG A 289 -1.18 20.07 -0.71
CA ARG A 289 -0.96 19.03 -1.72
C ARG A 289 0.30 18.23 -1.42
N GLU A 290 1.41 18.87 -1.09
CA GLU A 290 2.66 18.17 -0.75
C GLU A 290 2.49 17.28 0.49
N ARG A 291 1.85 17.81 1.53
CA ARG A 291 1.53 17.05 2.74
C ARG A 291 0.66 15.83 2.45
N MET A 292 -0.36 16.00 1.60
CA MET A 292 -1.26 14.91 1.21
C MET A 292 -0.59 13.86 0.33
N HIS A 293 0.24 14.31 -0.60
CA HIS A 293 1.04 13.42 -1.42
C HIS A 293 1.97 12.56 -0.57
N HIS A 294 2.67 13.17 0.40
CA HIS A 294 3.53 12.42 1.32
C HIS A 294 2.76 11.35 2.10
N LYS A 295 1.57 11.68 2.62
CA LYS A 295 0.70 10.69 3.29
C LYS A 295 0.28 9.57 2.35
N ALA A 296 -0.06 9.89 1.11
CA ALA A 296 -0.41 8.91 0.08
C ALA A 296 0.76 7.97 -0.23
N VAL A 297 1.99 8.50 -0.34
CA VAL A 297 3.20 7.70 -0.59
C VAL A 297 3.51 6.76 0.58
N VAL A 298 3.36 7.22 1.82
CA VAL A 298 3.54 6.36 3.01
C VAL A 298 2.54 5.19 3.00
N LEU A 299 1.28 5.44 2.63
CA LEU A 299 0.29 4.37 2.48
C LEU A 299 0.62 3.42 1.31
N ALA A 300 1.14 3.97 0.21
CA ALA A 300 1.48 3.21 -0.99
C ALA A 300 2.83 2.47 -0.90
N ALA A 301 3.56 2.56 0.21
CA ALA A 301 4.84 1.88 0.40
C ALA A 301 4.77 0.36 0.22
N ILE A 302 3.56 -0.21 0.33
CA ILE A 302 3.27 -1.64 0.16
C ILE A 302 3.34 -2.06 -1.32
N SER A 303 3.16 -1.14 -2.27
CA SER A 303 3.08 -1.43 -3.70
C SER A 303 3.92 -0.46 -4.54
N PRO A 304 5.00 -0.93 -5.20
CA PRO A 304 5.83 -0.06 -6.06
C PRO A 304 5.05 0.47 -7.27
N LEU A 305 4.06 -0.29 -7.76
CA LEU A 305 3.19 0.13 -8.86
C LEU A 305 2.31 1.31 -8.44
N LEU A 306 1.72 1.25 -7.24
CA LEU A 306 0.92 2.35 -6.70
C LEU A 306 1.78 3.59 -6.46
N ASN A 307 2.99 3.41 -5.92
CA ASN A 307 3.92 4.53 -5.71
C ASN A 307 4.28 5.23 -7.03
N ASN A 308 4.57 4.46 -8.08
CA ASN A 308 4.83 5.00 -9.42
C ASN A 308 3.61 5.75 -9.99
N GLN A 309 2.41 5.22 -9.80
CA GLN A 309 1.17 5.88 -10.24
C GLN A 309 0.94 7.20 -9.50
N LEU A 310 1.17 7.23 -8.18
CA LEU A 310 1.07 8.43 -7.37
C LEU A 310 2.10 9.49 -7.77
N ALA A 311 3.34 9.08 -8.05
CA ALA A 311 4.37 9.98 -8.57
C ALA A 311 3.97 10.59 -9.92
N GLN A 312 3.34 9.81 -10.82
CA GLN A 312 2.82 10.33 -12.09
C GLN A 312 1.66 11.32 -11.89
N ILE A 313 0.72 11.02 -11.00
CA ILE A 313 -0.39 11.94 -10.66
C ILE A 313 0.16 13.22 -10.06
N HIS A 314 1.14 13.12 -9.16
CA HIS A 314 1.80 14.29 -8.58
C HIS A 314 2.53 15.09 -9.66
N ALA A 315 3.34 14.47 -10.53
CA ALA A 315 4.03 15.20 -11.59
C ALA A 315 3.08 15.97 -12.54
N ARG A 316 1.86 15.47 -12.77
CA ARG A 316 0.87 16.09 -13.67
C ARG A 316 0.03 17.20 -13.03
N THR A 317 -0.01 17.28 -11.71
CA THR A 317 -0.97 18.14 -10.98
C THR A 317 -0.31 19.36 -10.34
N SER A 318 0.72 19.94 -10.96
CA SER A 318 1.37 21.15 -10.42
C SER A 318 0.36 22.28 -10.17
N ILE A 319 0.56 22.98 -9.04
CA ILE A 319 -0.25 24.15 -8.68
C ILE A 319 0.65 25.35 -8.86
N ASP A 320 0.44 26.06 -9.96
CA ASP A 320 1.11 27.32 -10.23
C ASP A 320 0.39 28.47 -9.51
N PRO A 321 1.08 29.57 -9.19
CA PRO A 321 0.48 30.72 -8.49
C PRO A 321 -0.79 31.25 -9.18
N ASP A 322 -0.81 31.21 -10.52
CA ASP A 322 -1.88 31.76 -11.35
C ASP A 322 -3.05 30.77 -11.59
N THR A 323 -2.97 29.55 -11.02
CA THR A 323 -3.99 28.52 -11.25
C THR A 323 -5.37 28.98 -10.78
N LEU A 324 -5.45 29.67 -9.64
CA LEU A 324 -6.73 30.17 -9.10
C LEU A 324 -7.20 31.47 -9.77
N SER A 325 -6.31 32.25 -10.38
CA SER A 325 -6.63 33.51 -11.04
C SER A 325 -7.04 33.38 -12.50
N SER A 326 -6.88 32.19 -13.11
CA SER A 326 -7.29 31.93 -14.51
C SER A 326 -8.71 32.44 -14.87
N PRO A 327 -9.75 32.30 -14.03
CA PRO A 327 -11.06 32.87 -14.33
C PRO A 327 -11.06 34.41 -14.42
N LEU A 328 -10.23 35.10 -13.63
CA LEU A 328 -10.08 36.56 -13.70
C LEU A 328 -9.46 36.97 -15.02
N ASP A 329 -8.41 36.28 -15.45
CA ASP A 329 -7.74 36.57 -16.72
C ASP A 329 -8.67 36.32 -17.90
N GLN A 330 -9.47 35.26 -17.86
CA GLN A 330 -10.49 34.99 -18.88
C GLN A 330 -11.56 36.10 -18.92
N ARG A 331 -12.04 36.58 -17.76
CA ARG A 331 -13.03 37.67 -17.72
C ARG A 331 -12.43 39.02 -18.12
N ALA A 332 -11.18 39.29 -17.75
CA ALA A 332 -10.45 40.46 -18.22
C ALA A 332 -10.28 40.40 -19.75
N ALA A 333 -9.86 39.27 -20.30
CA ALA A 333 -9.76 39.05 -21.73
C ALA A 333 -11.12 39.24 -22.45
N GLN A 334 -12.24 38.85 -21.85
CA GLN A 334 -13.58 39.13 -22.41
C GLN A 334 -13.92 40.62 -22.45
N LEU A 335 -13.46 41.40 -21.48
CA LEU A 335 -13.67 42.85 -21.45
C LEU A 335 -12.84 43.57 -22.53
N PHE A 336 -11.63 43.08 -22.78
CA PHE A 336 -10.66 43.63 -23.74
C PHE A 336 -10.64 42.97 -25.11
N ALA A 337 -11.44 41.91 -25.32
CA ALA A 337 -11.52 41.22 -26.59
C ALA A 337 -11.89 42.22 -27.71
N PRO A 338 -11.42 42.01 -28.95
CA PRO A 338 -11.83 42.84 -30.09
C PRO A 338 -13.37 42.86 -30.22
N GLY A 339 -13.95 44.06 -30.24
CA GLY A 339 -15.40 44.28 -30.20
C GLY A 339 -16.05 44.08 -28.83
N GLY A 340 -15.25 43.90 -27.77
CA GLY A 340 -15.69 43.76 -26.39
C GLY A 340 -16.19 45.08 -25.77
N PRO A 341 -16.70 45.04 -24.53
CA PRO A 341 -17.31 46.19 -23.87
C PRO A 341 -16.43 47.43 -23.81
N VAL A 342 -15.12 47.28 -23.59
CA VAL A 342 -14.19 48.41 -23.51
C VAL A 342 -14.04 49.10 -24.87
N GLU A 343 -13.85 48.32 -25.94
CA GLU A 343 -13.72 48.85 -27.29
C GLU A 343 -15.05 49.44 -27.80
N ASP A 344 -16.20 48.82 -27.48
CA ASP A 344 -17.52 49.32 -27.86
C ASP A 344 -17.82 50.69 -27.24
N VAL A 345 -17.43 50.92 -25.97
CA VAL A 345 -17.55 52.24 -25.34
C VAL A 345 -16.62 53.26 -25.98
N GLN A 346 -15.36 52.90 -26.26
CA GLN A 346 -14.43 53.79 -26.96
C GLN A 346 -14.97 54.17 -28.35
N ARG A 347 -15.43 53.18 -29.13
CA ARG A 347 -16.00 53.39 -30.46
C ARG A 347 -17.22 54.29 -30.42
N LYS A 348 -18.09 54.14 -29.40
CA LYS A 348 -19.25 55.02 -29.20
C LYS A 348 -18.86 56.42 -28.76
N ALA A 349 -17.81 56.57 -27.96
CA ALA A 349 -17.25 57.87 -27.61
C ALA A 349 -16.72 58.60 -28.85
N GLN A 350 -15.89 57.92 -29.65
CA GLN A 350 -15.37 58.46 -30.92
C GLN A 350 -16.50 58.80 -31.90
N ALA A 351 -17.47 57.90 -32.09
CA ALA A 351 -18.62 58.15 -32.95
C ALA A 351 -19.47 59.34 -32.47
N ALA A 352 -19.66 59.49 -31.15
CA ALA A 352 -20.37 60.63 -30.59
C ALA A 352 -19.64 61.95 -30.87
N VAL A 353 -18.31 62.00 -30.66
CA VAL A 353 -17.49 63.19 -30.95
C VAL A 353 -17.51 63.55 -32.43
N ILE A 354 -17.30 62.57 -33.33
CA ILE A 354 -17.33 62.79 -34.78
C ILE A 354 -18.72 63.29 -35.22
N THR A 355 -19.79 62.64 -34.76
CA THR A 355 -21.16 63.01 -35.12
C THR A 355 -21.49 64.42 -34.64
N THR A 356 -21.10 64.76 -33.41
CA THR A 356 -21.31 66.09 -32.86
C THR A 356 -20.48 67.15 -33.59
N ALA A 357 -19.22 66.87 -33.93
CA ALA A 357 -18.38 67.77 -34.72
C ALA A 357 -18.98 68.02 -36.11
N VAL A 358 -19.42 66.97 -36.81
CA VAL A 358 -20.08 67.08 -38.12
C VAL A 358 -21.38 67.86 -38.03
N ASN A 359 -22.22 67.62 -37.01
CA ASN A 359 -23.46 68.36 -36.83
C ASN A 359 -23.23 69.83 -36.48
N MET A 360 -22.22 70.15 -35.65
CA MET A 360 -21.86 71.53 -35.33
C MET A 360 -21.36 72.27 -36.56
N LEU A 361 -20.41 71.69 -37.32
CA LEU A 361 -19.90 72.29 -38.55
C LEU A 361 -20.98 72.40 -39.63
N GLY A 362 -21.78 71.34 -39.81
CA GLY A 362 -22.88 71.31 -40.77
C GLY A 362 -23.96 72.35 -40.45
N SER A 363 -24.29 72.55 -39.17
CA SER A 363 -25.23 73.59 -38.75
C SER A 363 -24.72 75.00 -39.03
N GLY A 364 -23.41 75.24 -38.92
CA GLY A 364 -22.78 76.50 -39.28
C GLY A 364 -22.73 76.75 -40.80
N VAL A 365 -22.40 75.72 -41.59
CA VAL A 365 -22.40 75.82 -43.06
C VAL A 365 -23.81 76.04 -43.60
N LEU A 366 -24.80 75.32 -43.06
CA LEU A 366 -26.21 75.50 -43.45
C LEU A 366 -26.75 76.88 -43.05
N SER A 367 -26.39 77.41 -41.88
CA SER A 367 -26.86 78.74 -41.46
C SER A 367 -26.24 79.87 -42.29
N VAL A 368 -24.95 79.79 -42.61
CA VAL A 368 -24.27 80.75 -43.50
C VAL A 368 -24.79 80.61 -44.94
N GLY A 369 -25.06 79.40 -45.41
CA GLY A 369 -25.67 79.14 -46.71
C GLY A 369 -27.08 79.76 -46.84
N LEU A 370 -27.92 79.60 -45.83
CA LEU A 370 -29.27 80.20 -45.81
C LEU A 370 -29.24 81.73 -45.70
N PHE A 371 -28.25 82.29 -44.98
CA PHE A 371 -28.03 83.74 -44.91
C PHE A 371 -27.57 84.32 -46.26
N THR A 372 -26.60 83.67 -46.90
CA THR A 372 -26.01 84.14 -48.17
C THR A 372 -27.00 84.09 -49.34
N ILE A 373 -27.97 83.18 -49.32
CA ILE A 373 -29.06 83.10 -50.32
C ILE A 373 -30.22 84.08 -50.00
N GLY A 374 -30.15 84.81 -48.88
CA GLY A 374 -31.15 85.80 -48.49
C GLY A 374 -32.45 85.22 -47.92
N SER A 375 -32.50 83.91 -47.68
CA SER A 375 -33.68 83.21 -47.19
C SER A 375 -34.00 83.47 -45.71
N ILE A 376 -33.01 83.92 -44.93
CA ILE A 376 -33.16 84.23 -43.50
C ILE A 376 -32.37 85.48 -43.10
N SER A 377 -32.87 86.22 -42.11
CA SER A 377 -32.15 87.38 -41.55
C SER A 377 -30.86 86.95 -40.81
N GLY A 378 -29.87 87.84 -40.72
CA GLY A 378 -28.60 87.54 -40.02
C GLY A 378 -28.79 87.10 -38.57
N GLY A 379 -29.76 87.66 -37.85
CA GLY A 379 -30.11 87.23 -36.49
C GLY A 379 -30.68 85.80 -36.45
N THR A 380 -31.51 85.43 -37.43
CA THR A 380 -32.06 84.08 -37.56
C THR A 380 -30.98 83.05 -37.94
N ALA A 381 -30.01 83.43 -38.77
CA ALA A 381 -28.87 82.58 -39.12
C ALA A 381 -27.98 82.26 -37.92
N ILE A 382 -27.67 83.26 -37.09
CA ILE A 382 -26.93 83.06 -35.84
C ILE A 382 -27.73 82.19 -34.87
N GLY A 383 -29.03 82.46 -34.71
CA GLY A 383 -29.92 81.68 -33.83
C GLY A 383 -30.04 80.21 -34.23
N THR A 384 -30.16 79.92 -35.53
CA THR A 384 -30.25 78.53 -36.05
C THR A 384 -28.94 77.76 -35.87
N GLY A 385 -27.79 78.40 -36.10
CA GLY A 385 -26.48 77.79 -35.83
C GLY A 385 -26.24 77.47 -34.34
N LEU A 386 -26.62 78.38 -33.44
CA LEU A 386 -26.53 78.15 -32.00
C LEU A 386 -27.46 77.03 -31.52
N LEU A 387 -28.71 77.00 -31.98
CA LEU A 387 -29.65 75.94 -31.64
C LEU A 387 -29.19 74.58 -32.16
N GLY A 388 -28.65 74.51 -33.39
CA GLY A 388 -28.06 73.30 -33.95
C GLY A 388 -26.88 72.79 -33.12
N SER A 389 -26.02 73.71 -32.65
CA SER A 389 -24.90 73.39 -31.77
C SER A 389 -25.35 72.83 -30.42
N ILE A 390 -26.32 73.49 -29.77
CA ILE A 390 -26.90 73.03 -28.49
C ILE A 390 -27.55 71.65 -28.64
N ALA A 391 -28.32 71.44 -29.72
CA ALA A 391 -28.92 70.16 -30.02
C ALA A 391 -27.87 69.05 -30.20
N SER A 392 -26.75 69.35 -30.86
CA SER A 392 -25.63 68.42 -31.08
C SER A 392 -24.93 68.04 -29.77
N VAL A 393 -24.75 69.00 -28.85
CA VAL A 393 -24.20 68.76 -27.51
C VAL A 393 -25.15 67.88 -26.68
N ARG A 394 -26.45 68.19 -26.69
CA ARG A 394 -27.48 67.38 -26.00
C ARG A 394 -27.53 65.95 -26.56
N TRP A 395 -27.35 65.79 -27.87
CA TRP A 395 -27.27 64.48 -28.52
C TRP A 395 -26.04 63.70 -28.03
N MET A 396 -24.87 64.35 -27.98
CA MET A 396 -23.62 63.73 -27.47
C MET A 396 -23.79 63.23 -26.04
N GLN A 397 -24.38 64.06 -25.17
CA GLN A 397 -24.67 63.71 -23.79
C GLN A 397 -25.59 62.48 -23.71
N SER A 398 -26.62 62.41 -24.56
CA SER A 398 -27.52 61.26 -24.60
C SER A 398 -26.83 59.99 -25.10
N MET A 399 -25.99 60.09 -26.14
CA MET A 399 -25.21 58.96 -26.65
C MET A 399 -24.25 58.41 -25.60
N TRP A 400 -23.51 59.30 -24.93
CA TRP A 400 -22.59 58.91 -23.85
C TRP A 400 -23.31 58.22 -22.69
N ALA A 401 -24.41 58.81 -22.21
CA ALA A 401 -25.21 58.21 -21.13
C ALA A 401 -25.75 56.81 -21.50
N ARG A 402 -26.12 56.60 -22.78
CA ARG A 402 -26.54 55.27 -23.27
C ARG A 402 -25.36 54.30 -23.34
N ALA A 403 -24.19 54.76 -23.79
CA ALA A 403 -22.97 53.95 -23.86
C ALA A 403 -22.54 53.50 -22.46
N GLU A 404 -22.47 54.44 -21.50
CA GLU A 404 -22.19 54.15 -20.10
C GLU A 404 -23.19 53.16 -19.50
N LYS A 405 -24.50 53.39 -19.69
CA LYS A 405 -25.55 52.46 -19.21
C LYS A 405 -25.37 51.04 -19.78
N ARG A 406 -25.05 50.93 -21.07
CA ARG A 406 -24.85 49.63 -21.72
C ARG A 406 -23.59 48.94 -21.20
N TRP A 407 -22.51 49.69 -21.02
CA TRP A 407 -21.28 49.17 -20.43
C TRP A 407 -21.48 48.64 -19.01
N TRP A 408 -22.24 49.35 -18.17
CA TRP A 408 -22.57 48.85 -16.82
C TRP A 408 -23.40 47.57 -16.85
N ALA A 409 -24.28 47.42 -17.84
CA ALA A 409 -25.02 46.17 -18.04
C ALA A 409 -24.09 45.02 -18.46
N ASP A 410 -23.12 45.29 -19.33
CA ASP A 410 -22.14 44.29 -19.77
C ASP A 410 -21.13 43.94 -18.68
N TRP A 411 -20.67 44.93 -17.90
CA TRP A 411 -19.87 44.72 -16.68
C TRP A 411 -20.60 43.81 -15.68
N ALA A 412 -21.87 44.12 -15.38
CA ALA A 412 -22.67 43.31 -14.47
C ALA A 412 -22.84 41.86 -14.97
N ARG A 413 -22.97 41.65 -16.29
CA ARG A 413 -23.02 40.30 -16.89
C ARG A 413 -21.70 39.54 -16.72
N VAL A 414 -20.57 40.20 -16.95
CA VAL A 414 -19.24 39.60 -16.78
C VAL A 414 -19.00 39.23 -15.31
N CYS A 415 -19.35 40.11 -14.38
CA CYS A 415 -19.17 39.87 -12.94
C CYS A 415 -20.13 38.85 -12.34
N ALA A 416 -21.37 38.74 -12.85
CA ALA A 416 -22.36 37.78 -12.33
C ALA A 416 -21.89 36.31 -12.45
N GLY A 417 -21.05 36.00 -13.44
CA GLY A 417 -20.46 34.66 -13.61
C GLY A 417 -19.17 34.44 -12.82
N LEU A 418 -18.42 35.50 -12.52
CA LEU A 418 -17.06 35.41 -11.99
C LEU A 418 -16.99 34.68 -10.64
N GLU A 419 -17.95 34.94 -9.75
CA GLU A 419 -18.03 34.25 -8.44
C GLU A 419 -18.18 32.74 -8.61
N ARG A 420 -19.09 32.32 -9.50
CA ARG A 420 -19.31 30.91 -9.82
C ARG A 420 -18.08 30.29 -10.49
N ASP A 421 -17.45 31.01 -11.42
CA ASP A 421 -16.27 30.52 -12.14
C ASP A 421 -15.08 30.32 -11.17
N CYS A 422 -14.82 31.28 -10.27
CA CYS A 422 -13.79 31.17 -9.24
C CYS A 422 -14.07 30.02 -8.27
N GLN A 423 -15.33 29.84 -7.85
CA GLN A 423 -15.71 28.73 -6.97
C GLN A 423 -15.58 27.37 -7.66
N SER A 424 -16.01 27.27 -8.92
CA SER A 424 -15.89 26.06 -9.72
C SER A 424 -14.43 25.70 -9.96
N ASN A 425 -13.61 26.68 -10.32
CA ASN A 425 -12.16 26.50 -10.50
C ASN A 425 -11.48 26.07 -9.20
N LEU A 426 -11.82 26.70 -8.07
CA LEU A 426 -11.29 26.27 -6.76
C LEU A 426 -11.69 24.83 -6.43
N ASN A 427 -12.97 24.48 -6.59
CA ASN A 427 -13.46 23.12 -6.37
C ASN A 427 -12.67 22.11 -7.21
N GLN A 428 -12.48 22.42 -8.50
CA GLN A 428 -11.72 21.57 -9.41
C GLN A 428 -10.26 21.43 -8.98
N VAL A 429 -9.58 22.53 -8.67
CA VAL A 429 -8.18 22.52 -8.24
C VAL A 429 -8.00 21.74 -6.94
N VAL A 430 -8.90 21.91 -5.97
CA VAL A 430 -8.86 21.16 -4.70
C VAL A 430 -9.07 19.67 -4.95
N GLN A 431 -10.09 19.27 -5.71
CA GLN A 431 -10.39 17.85 -5.93
C GLN A 431 -9.33 17.17 -6.79
N GLU A 432 -8.97 17.76 -7.93
CA GLU A 432 -8.11 17.12 -8.93
C GLU A 432 -6.62 17.28 -8.58
N ARG A 433 -6.20 18.49 -8.19
CA ARG A 433 -4.77 18.79 -8.03
C ARG A 433 -4.27 18.59 -6.60
N VAL A 434 -5.05 19.01 -5.60
CA VAL A 434 -4.64 18.89 -4.18
C VAL A 434 -4.93 17.49 -3.65
N LEU A 435 -6.18 17.02 -3.80
CA LEU A 435 -6.64 15.77 -3.21
C LEU A 435 -6.51 14.56 -4.15
N GLY A 436 -6.32 14.78 -5.45
CA GLY A 436 -6.28 13.70 -6.44
C GLY A 436 -5.26 12.60 -6.12
N SER A 437 -4.05 12.96 -5.67
CA SER A 437 -3.02 11.98 -5.30
C SER A 437 -3.44 11.15 -4.07
N VAL A 438 -3.99 11.77 -3.02
CA VAL A 438 -4.35 11.03 -1.81
C VAL A 438 -5.60 10.17 -2.03
N THR A 439 -6.59 10.67 -2.76
CA THR A 439 -7.78 9.90 -3.13
C THR A 439 -7.41 8.69 -4.00
N ALA A 440 -6.54 8.86 -4.99
CA ALA A 440 -6.04 7.75 -5.80
C ALA A 440 -5.23 6.74 -4.96
N GLY A 441 -4.47 7.23 -3.97
CA GLY A 441 -3.73 6.38 -3.05
C GLY A 441 -4.65 5.53 -2.17
N ILE A 442 -5.67 6.14 -1.57
CA ILE A 442 -6.68 5.44 -0.78
C ILE A 442 -7.38 4.37 -1.62
N GLN A 443 -7.91 4.75 -2.79
CA GLN A 443 -8.59 3.82 -3.70
C GLN A 443 -7.68 2.67 -4.15
N GLY A 444 -6.41 2.96 -4.43
CA GLY A 444 -5.42 1.96 -4.79
C GLY A 444 -5.18 0.95 -3.66
N VAL A 445 -4.97 1.42 -2.43
CA VAL A 445 -4.78 0.55 -1.27
C VAL A 445 -6.03 -0.29 -0.99
N GLU A 446 -7.23 0.29 -1.11
CA GLU A 446 -8.49 -0.45 -0.96
C GLU A 446 -8.63 -1.54 -2.01
N ALA A 447 -8.32 -1.24 -3.28
CA ALA A 447 -8.35 -2.23 -4.35
C ALA A 447 -7.36 -3.38 -4.11
N PHE A 448 -6.12 -3.06 -3.67
CA PHE A 448 -5.14 -4.08 -3.30
C PHE A 448 -5.58 -4.92 -2.09
N ALA A 449 -6.18 -4.29 -1.08
CA ALA A 449 -6.69 -4.98 0.10
C ALA A 449 -7.85 -5.92 -0.28
N ALA A 450 -8.76 -5.47 -1.15
CA ALA A 450 -9.86 -6.29 -1.66
C ALA A 450 -9.36 -7.51 -2.44
N GLN A 451 -8.39 -7.31 -3.36
CA GLN A 451 -7.78 -8.40 -4.12
C GLN A 451 -7.09 -9.43 -3.19
N ARG A 452 -6.37 -8.96 -2.18
CA ARG A 452 -5.73 -9.84 -1.20
C ARG A 452 -6.77 -10.58 -0.34
N ALA A 453 -7.85 -9.92 0.06
CA ALA A 453 -8.94 -10.54 0.82
C ALA A 453 -9.63 -11.65 0.02
N GLU A 454 -9.86 -11.44 -1.29
CA GLU A 454 -10.38 -12.46 -2.20
C GLU A 454 -9.42 -13.67 -2.29
N THR A 455 -8.13 -13.42 -2.49
CA THR A 455 -7.12 -14.49 -2.54
C THR A 455 -7.08 -15.29 -1.24
N VAL A 456 -7.15 -14.60 -0.08
CA VAL A 456 -7.18 -15.24 1.23
C VAL A 456 -8.45 -16.07 1.42
N SER A 457 -9.61 -15.62 0.92
CA SER A 457 -10.86 -16.39 1.04
C SER A 457 -10.82 -17.69 0.23
N VAL A 458 -10.26 -17.65 -0.99
CA VAL A 458 -10.05 -18.83 -1.83
C VAL A 458 -9.13 -19.83 -1.13
N LEU A 459 -7.98 -19.37 -0.62
CA LEU A 459 -7.03 -20.23 0.12
C LEU A 459 -7.65 -20.82 1.39
N THR A 460 -8.50 -20.06 2.08
CA THR A 460 -9.20 -20.54 3.28
C THR A 460 -10.19 -21.65 2.91
N GLN A 461 -10.88 -21.54 1.78
CA GLN A 461 -11.77 -22.60 1.29
C GLN A 461 -11.00 -23.86 0.90
N GLU A 462 -9.90 -23.72 0.13
CA GLU A 462 -9.05 -24.86 -0.25
C GLU A 462 -8.49 -25.58 0.99
N MET A 463 -8.07 -24.82 2.00
CA MET A 463 -7.64 -25.36 3.28
C MET A 463 -8.75 -26.13 4.01
N ALA A 464 -9.99 -25.61 4.02
CA ALA A 464 -11.11 -26.31 4.62
C ALA A 464 -11.40 -27.65 3.92
N GLU A 465 -11.28 -27.71 2.59
CA GLU A 465 -11.42 -28.94 1.79
C GLU A 465 -10.31 -29.94 2.09
N LEU A 466 -9.04 -29.50 2.09
CA LEU A 466 -7.89 -30.36 2.43
C LEU A 466 -7.94 -30.89 3.86
N ASN A 467 -8.39 -30.08 4.83
CA ASN A 467 -8.56 -30.52 6.21
C ASN A 467 -9.61 -31.63 6.32
N LYS A 468 -10.69 -31.54 5.55
CA LYS A 468 -11.73 -32.58 5.50
C LYS A 468 -11.17 -33.89 4.93
N GLU A 469 -10.35 -33.83 3.89
CA GLU A 469 -9.68 -35.00 3.32
C GLU A 469 -8.69 -35.63 4.31
N LEU A 470 -7.86 -34.80 4.98
CA LEU A 470 -6.91 -35.26 5.99
C LEU A 470 -7.63 -35.95 7.16
N THR A 471 -8.73 -35.35 7.63
CA THR A 471 -9.54 -35.94 8.72
C THR A 471 -10.17 -37.26 8.29
N ALA A 472 -10.60 -37.38 7.04
CA ALA A 472 -11.13 -38.64 6.49
C ALA A 472 -10.04 -39.72 6.38
N LEU A 473 -8.79 -39.35 6.03
CA LEU A 473 -7.66 -40.27 6.02
C LEU A 473 -7.30 -40.73 7.44
N GLU A 474 -7.28 -39.81 8.41
CA GLU A 474 -7.06 -40.13 9.82
C GLU A 474 -8.13 -41.08 10.37
N GLN A 475 -9.39 -40.90 9.97
CA GLN A 475 -10.48 -41.81 10.35
C GLN A 475 -10.33 -43.20 9.73
N ARG A 476 -9.77 -43.32 8.52
CA ARG A 476 -9.49 -44.62 7.87
C ARG A 476 -8.29 -45.36 8.50
N LEU A 477 -7.40 -44.64 9.18
CA LEU A 477 -6.23 -45.20 9.87
C LEU A 477 -6.53 -45.73 11.28
N LYS A 478 -7.62 -45.25 11.88
CA LYS A 478 -8.16 -45.74 13.16
C LYS A 478 -8.99 -46.99 12.90
#